data_AF-A0A2H0LD40-F1
#
_entry.id   AF-A0A2H0LD40-F1
#
_cell.length_a   1.000
_cell.length_b   1.000
_cell.length_c   1.000
_cell.angle_alpha   90.00
_cell.angle_beta   90.00
_cell.angle_gamma   90.00
#
_symmetry.space_group_name_H-M   'P 1'
#
loop_
_entity.id
_entity.type
_entity.pdbx_description
1 polymer ?
#
loop_
_entity_poly.entity_id
_entity_poly.type
_entity_poly.pdbx_seq_one_letter_code
_entity_poly.pdbx_strand_id
1 'polypeptide(L)' 'MNQQPKFQVSLCPACGACPEVVINIAKEEVAIGEEGNLVTLNREAWNTLVEKIQSGELKKL' A
#
# COMPACT_ATOMS: atom_id res chain seq x y z
N MET A 1 2.91 -13.30 20.26
CA MET A 1 2.46 -12.19 19.39
C MET A 1 2.67 -12.66 17.96
N ASN A 2 1.61 -13.12 17.29
CA ASN A 2 1.72 -13.65 15.93
C ASN A 2 1.88 -12.48 14.97
N GLN A 3 3.13 -12.12 14.63
CA GLN A 3 3.38 -11.20 13.54
C GLN A 3 3.07 -11.94 12.24
N GLN A 4 1.92 -11.65 11.65
CA GLN A 4 1.58 -12.10 10.31
C GLN A 4 2.61 -11.53 9.32
N PRO A 5 2.98 -12.27 8.26
CA PRO A 5 3.92 -11.78 7.25
C PRO A 5 3.36 -10.50 6.61
N LYS A 6 4.11 -9.40 6.80
CA LYS A 6 3.79 -8.08 6.25
C LYS A 6 5.00 -7.49 5.55
N PHE A 7 4.76 -6.90 4.38
CA PHE A 7 5.74 -6.06 3.69
C PHE A 7 5.31 -4.60 3.85
N GLN A 8 6.26 -3.71 4.10
CA GLN A 8 5.99 -2.29 4.36
C GLN A 8 6.97 -1.45 3.55
N VAL A 9 6.43 -0.46 2.84
CA VAL A 9 7.19 0.51 2.05
C VAL A 9 6.74 1.90 2.46
N SER A 10 7.65 2.69 3.02
CA SER A 10 7.37 4.11 3.28
C SER A 10 7.47 4.91 1.97
N LEU A 11 6.51 5.81 1.73
CA LEU A 11 6.58 6.76 0.62
C LEU A 11 7.44 7.99 0.95
N CYS A 12 7.92 8.11 2.18
CA CYS A 12 8.86 9.14 2.60
C CYS A 12 10.18 8.51 3.08
N PRO A 13 11.31 8.79 2.44
CA PRO A 13 12.60 8.26 2.89
C PRO A 13 13.15 8.96 4.14
N ALA A 14 12.54 10.08 4.57
CA ALA A 14 13.10 10.98 5.58
C ALA A 14 12.46 10.83 6.98
N CYS A 15 11.25 10.26 7.10
CA CYS A 15 10.60 10.08 8.40
C CYS A 15 9.58 8.94 8.38
N GLY A 16 9.16 8.49 9.57
CA GLY A 16 8.13 7.45 9.75
C GLY A 16 6.72 7.98 10.00
N ALA A 17 6.48 9.27 9.74
CA ALA A 17 5.19 9.93 9.97
C ALA A 17 4.46 10.28 8.66
N CYS A 18 4.84 9.63 7.56
CA CYS A 18 4.30 9.87 6.24
C CYS A 18 3.59 8.62 5.71
N PRO A 19 2.84 8.73 4.60
CA PRO A 19 2.10 7.62 4.05
C PRO A 19 2.97 6.40 3.74
N GLU A 20 2.41 5.23 4.03
CA GLU A 20 3.05 3.93 3.78
C GLU A 20 2.16 3.03 2.94
N VAL A 21 2.76 2.03 2.31
CA VAL A 21 2.09 0.90 1.69
C VAL A 21 2.41 -0.35 2.52
N VAL A 22 1.39 -0.93 3.16
CA VAL A 22 1.50 -2.12 4.01
C VAL A 22 0.72 -3.27 3.38
N ILE A 23 1.44 -4.31 2.96
CA ILE A 23 0.86 -5.52 2.37
C ILE A 23 0.75 -6.58 3.46
N ASN A 24 -0.48 -7.00 3.78
CA ASN A 24 -0.73 -8.14 4.67
C ASN A 24 -1.02 -9.39 3.83
N ILE A 25 -0.05 -10.31 3.79
CA ILE A 25 -0.14 -11.52 2.96
C ILE A 25 -1.21 -12.48 3.48
N ALA A 26 -1.38 -12.58 4.80
CA ALA A 26 -2.32 -13.51 5.41
C ALA A 26 -3.79 -13.13 5.16
N LYS A 27 -4.05 -11.82 5.01
CA LYS A 27 -5.39 -11.28 4.78
C LYS A 27 -5.64 -10.90 3.32
N GLU A 28 -4.61 -11.00 2.47
CA GLU A 28 -4.68 -10.63 1.06
C GLU A 28 -5.17 -9.17 0.86
N GLU A 29 -4.72 -8.28 1.74
CA GLU A 29 -5.10 -6.86 1.77
C GLU A 29 -3.87 -5.95 1.77
N VAL A 30 -4.04 -4.74 1.24
CA VAL A 30 -3.02 -3.70 1.23
C VAL A 30 -3.60 -2.41 1.81
N ALA A 31 -2.95 -1.86 2.83
CA ALA A 31 -3.28 -0.55 3.36
C ALA A 31 -2.33 0.50 2.76
N ILE A 32 -2.88 1.62 2.29
CA ILE A 32 -2.12 2.74 1.73
C ILE A 32 -2.56 4.02 2.44
N GLY A 33 -1.60 4.79 2.96
CA GLY A 33 -1.89 6.08 3.58
C GLY A 33 -1.22 6.27 4.94
N GLU A 34 -1.75 7.23 5.70
CA GLU A 34 -1.31 7.60 7.04
C GLU A 34 -2.53 7.77 7.97
N GLU A 35 -2.30 8.01 9.26
CA GLU A 35 -3.39 8.17 10.23
C GLU A 35 -4.37 9.28 9.79
N GLY A 36 -5.67 8.99 9.83
CA GLY A 36 -6.72 9.92 9.39
C GLY A 36 -6.98 9.94 7.88
N ASN A 37 -6.07 9.39 7.06
CA ASN A 37 -6.25 9.25 5.61
C ASN A 37 -5.66 7.93 5.11
N LEU A 38 -6.36 6.83 5.42
CA LEU A 38 -5.96 5.47 5.12
C LEU A 38 -7.02 4.77 4.26
N VAL A 39 -6.60 4.10 3.20
CA VAL A 39 -7.45 3.19 2.42
C VAL A 39 -6.93 1.77 2.51
N THR A 40 -7.83 0.80 2.70
CA THR A 40 -7.52 -0.63 2.61
C THR A 40 -8.11 -1.19 1.34
N LEU A 41 -7.26 -1.80 0.51
CA LEU A 41 -7.62 -2.46 -0.73
C LEU A 41 -7.54 -3.97 -0.54
N ASN A 42 -8.52 -4.69 -1.10
CA ASN A 42 -8.39 -6.14 -1.27
C ASN A 42 -7.39 -6.46 -2.39
N ARG A 43 -7.05 -7.75 -2.54
CA ARG A 43 -6.15 -8.25 -3.58
C ARG A 43 -6.47 -7.74 -4.98
N GLU A 44 -7.74 -7.82 -5.40
CA GLU A 44 -8.14 -7.44 -6.77
C GLU A 44 -7.94 -5.95 -7.02
N ALA A 45 -8.42 -5.11 -6.11
CA ALA A 45 -8.28 -3.66 -6.22
C ALA A 45 -6.81 -3.22 -6.18
N TRP A 46 -5.98 -3.87 -5.36
CA TRP A 46 -4.54 -3.63 -5.34
C TRP A 46 -3.87 -4.01 -6.66
N ASN A 47 -4.18 -5.20 -7.21
CA ASN A 47 -3.61 -5.63 -8.48
C ASN A 47 -4.02 -4.70 -9.63
N THR A 48 -5.28 -4.30 -9.70
CA THR A 48 -5.74 -3.31 -10.68
C THR A 48 -5.02 -1.97 -10.51
N LEU A 49 -4.80 -1.48 -9.29
CA LEU A 49 -4.03 -0.26 -9.06
C LEU A 49 -2.60 -0.39 -9.61
N VAL A 50 -1.93 -1.49 -9.31
CA VAL A 50 -0.56 -1.76 -9.80
C VAL A 50 -0.51 -1.84 -11.32
N GLU A 51 -1.47 -2.53 -11.96
CA GLU A 51 -1.59 -2.60 -13.42
C GLU A 51 -1.79 -1.22 -14.05
N LYS A 52 -2.62 -0.36 -13.43
CA LYS A 52 -2.84 1.02 -13.90
C LYS A 52 -1.60 1.89 -13.78
N ILE A 53 -0.78 1.68 -12.74
CA ILE A 53 0.52 2.34 -12.59
C ILE A 53 1.50 1.85 -13.67
N GLN A 54 1.61 0.53 -13.86
CA GLN A 54 2.57 -0.08 -14.78
C GLN A 54 2.24 0.19 -16.25
N SER A 55 0.95 0.24 -16.60
CA SER A 55 0.49 0.61 -17.95
C SER A 55 0.65 2.10 -18.27
N GLY A 56 0.94 2.94 -17.26
CA GLY A 56 1.07 4.38 -17.43
C GLY A 56 -0.26 5.13 -17.56
N GLU A 57 -1.40 4.49 -17.26
CA GLU A 57 -2.70 5.15 -17.17
C GLU A 57 -2.71 6.13 -15.99
N LEU A 58 -2.12 5.74 -14.85
CA LEU A 58 -1.80 6.63 -13.75
C LEU A 58 -0.42 7.24 -13.95
N LYS A 59 -0.38 8.56 -14.15
CA LYS A 59 0.84 9.31 -14.44
C LYS A 59 1.38 9.99 -13.19
N LYS A 60 2.71 10.10 -13.11
CA LYS A 60 3.35 11.01 -12.15
C LYS A 60 2.88 12.44 -12.44
N LEU A 61 2.60 13.18 -11.37
CA LEU A 61 2.33 14.61 -11.42
C LEU A 61 3.65 15.40 -11.38
#